data_AF-A0A099XQU7-F1
#
_entry.id   AF-A0A099XQU7-F1
#
_cell.length_a   1.000
_cell.length_b   1.000
_cell.length_c   1.000
_cell.angle_alpha   90.00
_cell.angle_beta   90.00
_cell.angle_gamma   90.00
#
_symmetry.space_group_name_H-M   'P 1'
#
loop_
_entity.id
_entity.type
_entity.pdbx_description
1 polymer ?
#
loop_
_entity_poly.entity_id
_entity_poly.type
_entity_poly.pdbx_seq_one_letter_code
_entity_poly.pdbx_strand_id
1 'polypeptide(L)'
;MDSIYKLYKKGEVEKYDWDLAFKKAENYQKVSESYSDKKKVPNDFLEFSQKFIFDPNFQKAHIDFDNLIAVVGACEETYVLKKNNWVYDDWNFINEIGIDEKWENTFNFSDNIFYSEYTLKEIGTLTMLGFEKINGEWNLTLYIQNDC
;
A
#
# COMPACT_ATOMS: atom_id res chain seq x y z
N MET A 1 27.74 0.15 -10.35
CA MET A 1 26.46 -0.49 -9.96
C MET A 1 25.49 0.62 -9.60
N ASP A 2 24.37 0.72 -10.30
CA ASP A 2 23.28 1.60 -9.87
C ASP A 2 22.71 1.07 -8.55
N SER A 3 22.21 1.96 -7.66
CA SER A 3 21.56 1.51 -6.42
C SER A 3 20.27 0.74 -6.74
N ILE A 4 19.87 -0.16 -5.85
CA ILE A 4 18.64 -0.99 -6.00
C ILE A 4 17.43 -0.11 -6.32
N TYR A 5 17.30 1.03 -5.65
CA TYR A 5 16.24 2.00 -5.89
C TYR A 5 16.25 2.63 -7.30
N LYS A 6 17.44 2.83 -7.90
CA LYS A 6 17.55 3.29 -9.29
C LYS A 6 17.12 2.22 -10.30
N LEU A 7 17.40 0.95 -10.03
CA LEU A 7 16.96 -0.18 -10.86
C LEU A 7 15.44 -0.39 -10.77
N TYR A 8 14.89 -0.30 -9.55
CA TYR A 8 13.45 -0.27 -9.30
C TYR A 8 12.74 0.84 -10.11
N LYS A 9 13.27 2.08 -10.09
CA LYS A 9 12.74 3.19 -10.92
C LYS A 9 12.82 2.93 -12.43
N LYS A 10 13.65 1.99 -12.90
CA LYS A 10 13.74 1.56 -14.31
C LYS A 10 12.80 0.41 -14.66
N GLY A 11 12.33 -0.38 -13.68
CA GLY A 11 11.31 -1.42 -13.87
C GLY A 11 11.87 -2.68 -14.52
N GLU A 12 13.15 -2.93 -14.27
CA GLU A 12 13.94 -4.04 -14.84
C GLU A 12 14.25 -5.09 -13.77
N VAL A 13 13.29 -5.49 -12.93
CA VAL A 13 13.61 -6.40 -11.81
C VAL A 13 12.44 -7.27 -11.35
N GLU A 14 12.68 -8.56 -11.12
CA GLU A 14 11.66 -9.52 -10.67
C GLU A 14 11.78 -9.88 -9.18
N LYS A 15 12.98 -10.11 -8.64
CA LYS A 15 13.16 -10.56 -7.23
C LYS A 15 13.46 -9.44 -6.24
N TYR A 16 14.25 -8.44 -6.64
CA TYR A 16 14.71 -7.39 -5.71
C TYR A 16 13.62 -6.37 -5.36
N ASP A 17 12.57 -6.28 -6.17
CA ASP A 17 11.45 -5.34 -5.95
C ASP A 17 10.56 -5.83 -4.80
N TRP A 18 10.34 -7.14 -4.69
CA TRP A 18 9.66 -7.76 -3.55
C TRP A 18 10.42 -7.60 -2.24
N ASP A 19 11.73 -7.84 -2.22
CA ASP A 19 12.56 -7.64 -1.01
C ASP A 19 12.48 -6.19 -0.51
N LEU A 20 12.49 -5.23 -1.43
CA LEU A 20 12.39 -3.80 -1.09
C LEU A 20 10.98 -3.45 -0.59
N ALA A 21 9.94 -3.97 -1.25
CA ALA A 21 8.55 -3.76 -0.89
C ALA A 21 8.24 -4.35 0.50
N PHE A 22 8.63 -5.59 0.76
CA PHE A 22 8.46 -6.24 2.06
C PHE A 22 9.27 -5.58 3.16
N LYS A 23 10.51 -5.14 2.88
CA LYS A 23 11.27 -4.35 3.86
C LYS A 23 10.57 -3.05 4.24
N LYS A 24 9.91 -2.38 3.28
CA LYS A 24 9.12 -1.16 3.55
C LYS A 24 7.86 -1.49 4.35
N ALA A 25 7.15 -2.55 3.97
CA ALA A 25 6.00 -3.08 4.71
C ALA A 25 6.35 -3.41 6.17
N GLU A 26 7.44 -4.15 6.41
CA GLU A 26 7.92 -4.47 7.77
C GLU A 26 8.20 -3.23 8.61
N ASN A 27 8.74 -2.17 8.02
CA ASN A 27 8.99 -0.92 8.74
C ASN A 27 7.67 -0.25 9.14
N TYR A 28 6.66 -0.31 8.26
CA TYR A 28 5.34 0.24 8.54
C TYR A 28 4.57 -0.59 9.57
N GLN A 29 4.68 -1.92 9.55
CA GLN A 29 4.10 -2.79 10.58
C GLN A 29 4.63 -2.46 11.98
N LYS A 30 5.90 -2.04 12.10
CA LYS A 30 6.56 -1.79 13.39
C LYS A 30 6.15 -0.47 14.05
N VAL A 31 5.36 0.38 13.39
CA VAL A 31 5.00 1.71 13.94
C VAL A 31 4.00 1.62 15.09
N SER A 32 3.23 0.53 15.17
CA SER A 32 2.25 0.27 16.22
C SER A 32 1.95 -1.23 16.32
N GLU A 33 1.14 -1.63 17.30
CA GLU A 33 0.43 -2.92 17.21
C GLU A 33 -0.57 -2.90 16.04
N SER A 34 -1.02 -4.09 15.61
CA SER A 34 -2.00 -4.23 14.54
C SER A 34 -3.43 -4.10 15.08
N TYR A 35 -4.28 -3.40 14.32
CA TYR A 35 -5.68 -3.12 14.64
C TYR A 35 -6.60 -3.65 13.55
N SER A 36 -7.79 -4.12 13.95
CA SER A 36 -8.87 -4.51 13.04
C SER A 36 -10.20 -3.81 13.35
N ASP A 37 -10.19 -2.88 14.32
CA ASP A 37 -11.35 -2.04 14.63
C ASP A 37 -11.27 -0.74 13.84
N LYS A 38 -12.16 -0.58 12.86
CA LYS A 38 -12.27 0.64 12.04
C LYS A 38 -12.44 1.92 12.87
N LYS A 39 -12.99 1.84 14.10
CA LYS A 39 -13.13 3.00 14.99
C LYS A 39 -11.80 3.56 15.48
N LYS A 40 -10.71 2.80 15.34
CA LYS A 40 -9.35 3.24 15.68
C LYS A 40 -8.62 3.95 14.53
N VAL A 41 -9.19 3.97 13.32
CA VAL A 41 -8.56 4.68 12.19
C VAL A 41 -8.56 6.19 12.49
N PRO A 42 -7.44 6.89 12.31
CA PRO A 42 -7.37 8.35 12.50
C PRO A 42 -8.37 9.10 11.62
N ASN A 43 -9.07 10.08 12.19
CA ASN A 43 -10.11 10.84 11.47
C ASN A 43 -9.56 11.58 10.23
N ASP A 44 -8.36 12.16 10.34
CA ASP A 44 -7.71 12.84 9.21
C ASP A 44 -7.41 11.87 8.07
N PHE A 45 -6.99 10.65 8.38
CA PHE A 45 -6.78 9.60 7.39
C PHE A 45 -8.10 9.09 6.81
N LEU A 46 -9.17 8.97 7.61
CA LEU A 46 -10.51 8.63 7.12
C LEU A 46 -11.01 9.65 6.10
N GLU A 47 -10.88 10.94 6.37
CA GLU A 47 -11.26 12.01 5.43
C GLU A 47 -10.44 11.98 4.14
N PHE A 48 -9.13 11.74 4.25
CA PHE A 48 -8.25 11.54 3.10
C PHE A 48 -8.70 10.34 2.25
N SER A 49 -8.88 9.18 2.89
CA SER A 49 -9.18 7.91 2.22
C SER A 49 -10.46 7.99 1.39
N GLN A 50 -11.51 8.65 1.90
CA GLN A 50 -12.75 8.85 1.17
C GLN A 50 -12.50 9.58 -0.16
N LYS A 51 -11.69 10.64 -0.16
CA LYS A 51 -11.35 11.35 -1.40
C LYS A 51 -10.46 10.52 -2.31
N PHE A 52 -9.47 9.83 -1.72
CA PHE A 52 -8.50 9.00 -2.44
C PHE A 52 -9.15 7.84 -3.20
N ILE A 53 -10.22 7.26 -2.65
CA ILE A 53 -10.92 6.11 -3.22
C ILE A 53 -11.96 6.52 -4.28
N PHE A 54 -12.46 7.77 -4.26
CA PHE A 54 -13.54 8.21 -5.15
C PHE A 54 -13.11 9.16 -6.28
N ASP A 55 -12.01 9.89 -6.12
CA ASP A 55 -11.57 10.89 -7.11
C ASP A 55 -10.24 10.46 -7.76
N PRO A 56 -10.25 10.04 -9.04
CA PRO A 56 -9.05 9.62 -9.76
C PRO A 56 -7.97 10.71 -9.86
N ASN A 57 -8.36 11.98 -9.95
CA ASN A 57 -7.39 13.08 -10.01
C ASN A 57 -6.76 13.31 -8.62
N PHE A 58 -7.58 13.25 -7.57
CA PHE A 58 -7.10 13.34 -6.19
C PHE A 58 -6.15 12.19 -5.86
N GLN A 59 -6.52 10.96 -6.23
CA GLN A 59 -5.68 9.77 -6.06
C GLN A 59 -4.33 9.98 -6.73
N LYS A 60 -4.32 10.35 -8.02
CA LYS A 60 -3.08 10.56 -8.78
C LYS A 60 -2.20 11.68 -8.18
N ALA A 61 -2.80 12.70 -7.59
CA ALA A 61 -2.09 13.79 -6.93
C ALA A 61 -1.48 13.40 -5.59
N HIS A 62 -2.05 12.40 -4.90
CA HIS A 62 -1.61 11.91 -3.59
C HIS A 62 -0.90 10.55 -3.68
N ILE A 63 -0.25 10.31 -4.81
CA ILE A 63 0.75 9.25 -4.93
C ILE A 63 2.10 9.92 -5.05
N ASP A 64 2.98 9.64 -4.10
CA ASP A 64 4.36 10.08 -4.18
C ASP A 64 5.11 9.15 -5.12
N PHE A 65 4.98 9.38 -6.44
CA PHE A 65 5.66 8.57 -7.45
C PHE A 65 7.19 8.60 -7.35
N ASP A 66 7.76 9.57 -6.63
CA ASP A 66 9.17 9.54 -6.37
C ASP A 66 9.52 8.48 -5.33
N ASN A 67 8.73 8.30 -4.27
CA ASN A 67 8.98 7.32 -3.20
C ASN A 67 8.09 6.07 -3.24
N LEU A 68 7.22 5.96 -4.23
CA LEU A 68 6.30 4.84 -4.41
C LEU A 68 7.06 3.54 -4.69
N ILE A 69 6.80 2.55 -3.85
CA ILE A 69 7.11 1.14 -4.14
C ILE A 69 5.78 0.45 -4.46
N ALA A 70 5.52 0.15 -5.72
CA ALA A 70 4.28 -0.44 -6.19
C ALA A 70 4.57 -1.68 -7.04
N VAL A 71 4.29 -2.86 -6.51
CA VAL A 71 4.61 -4.16 -7.10
C VAL A 71 3.35 -5.02 -7.17
N VAL A 72 3.05 -5.55 -8.35
CA VAL A 72 1.90 -6.43 -8.61
C VAL A 72 2.42 -7.77 -9.10
N GLY A 73 2.17 -8.84 -8.34
CA GLY A 73 2.42 -10.21 -8.74
C GLY A 73 1.18 -10.82 -9.41
N ALA A 74 1.30 -11.13 -10.69
CA ALA A 74 0.44 -12.09 -11.38
C ALA A 74 1.16 -13.44 -11.42
N CYS A 75 0.44 -14.57 -11.40
CA CYS A 75 1.01 -15.92 -11.25
C CYS A 75 2.26 -16.26 -12.08
N GLU A 76 2.48 -15.60 -13.22
CA GLU A 76 3.64 -15.79 -14.10
C GLU A 76 4.54 -14.55 -14.24
N GLU A 77 4.11 -13.36 -13.80
CA GLU A 77 4.79 -12.09 -14.07
C GLU A 77 4.69 -11.11 -12.88
N THR A 78 5.73 -10.32 -12.66
CA THR A 78 5.72 -9.20 -11.69
C THR A 78 5.76 -7.87 -12.43
N TYR A 79 4.88 -6.94 -12.08
CA TYR A 79 4.81 -5.61 -12.64
C TYR A 79 5.15 -4.54 -11.60
N VAL A 80 5.95 -3.54 -12.00
CA VAL A 80 6.21 -2.35 -11.19
C VAL A 80 5.37 -1.19 -11.71
N LEU A 81 4.57 -0.59 -10.83
CA LEU A 81 3.74 0.56 -11.16
C LEU A 81 4.48 1.87 -10.86
N LYS A 82 4.30 2.82 -11.78
CA LYS A 82 4.94 4.13 -11.85
C LYS A 82 3.97 5.13 -12.45
N LYS A 83 4.36 6.40 -12.48
CA LYS A 83 3.52 7.50 -12.96
C LYS A 83 2.94 7.31 -14.37
N ASN A 84 3.69 6.65 -15.27
CA ASN A 84 3.32 6.50 -16.68
C ASN A 84 2.45 5.26 -16.96
N ASN A 85 2.42 4.28 -16.07
CA ASN A 85 1.60 3.07 -16.18
C ASN A 85 0.63 2.89 -14.99
N TRP A 86 0.49 3.91 -14.14
CA TRP A 86 -0.49 3.92 -13.06
C TRP A 86 -1.91 3.86 -13.61
N VAL A 87 -2.70 2.94 -13.08
CA VAL A 87 -4.13 2.80 -13.34
C VAL A 87 -4.86 3.16 -12.06
N TYR A 88 -5.93 3.93 -12.19
CA TYR A 88 -6.80 4.23 -11.06
C TYR A 88 -7.40 2.95 -10.49
N ASP A 89 -7.50 2.89 -9.17
CA ASP A 89 -8.15 1.80 -8.46
C ASP A 89 -9.06 2.37 -7.35
N ASP A 90 -10.28 1.85 -7.24
CA ASP A 90 -11.28 2.29 -6.27
C ASP A 90 -11.23 1.49 -4.95
N TRP A 91 -10.04 1.00 -4.58
CA TRP A 91 -9.75 0.22 -3.39
C TRP A 91 -10.64 0.58 -2.20
N ASN A 92 -11.52 -0.33 -1.80
CA ASN A 92 -12.42 -0.08 -0.67
C ASN A 92 -11.77 -0.36 0.69
N PHE A 93 -10.45 -0.13 0.76
CA PHE A 93 -9.54 -0.64 1.77
C PHE A 93 -9.97 -0.22 3.20
N ILE A 94 -10.46 1.01 3.37
CA ILE A 94 -10.97 1.50 4.67
C ILE A 94 -12.28 0.84 5.11
N ASN A 95 -13.17 0.48 4.18
CA ASN A 95 -14.46 -0.11 4.53
C ASN A 95 -14.36 -1.60 4.82
N GLU A 96 -13.30 -2.25 4.36
CA GLU A 96 -13.06 -3.68 4.52
C GLU A 96 -12.26 -4.03 5.79
N ILE A 97 -11.83 -3.05 6.58
CA ILE A 97 -11.17 -3.28 7.88
C ILE A 97 -12.06 -4.13 8.78
N GLY A 98 -11.51 -5.24 9.28
CA GLY A 98 -12.22 -6.19 10.13
C GLY A 98 -11.67 -7.60 9.99
N ILE A 99 -12.13 -8.48 10.87
CA ILE A 99 -11.82 -9.91 10.82
C ILE A 99 -13.15 -10.66 10.75
N ASP A 100 -13.28 -11.52 9.76
CA ASP A 100 -14.41 -12.44 9.62
C ASP A 100 -13.94 -13.89 9.43
N GLU A 101 -14.83 -14.79 8.99
CA GLU A 101 -14.49 -16.20 8.78
C GLU A 101 -13.40 -16.42 7.72
N LYS A 102 -13.34 -15.55 6.70
CA LYS A 102 -12.44 -15.68 5.54
C LYS A 102 -11.32 -14.65 5.57
N TRP A 103 -11.63 -13.42 5.94
CA TRP A 103 -10.75 -12.27 5.81
C TRP A 103 -10.19 -11.81 7.15
N GLU A 104 -8.95 -11.33 7.10
CA GLU A 104 -8.25 -10.66 8.18
C GLU A 104 -7.64 -9.38 7.62
N ASN A 105 -8.40 -8.29 7.73
CA ASN A 105 -8.01 -6.99 7.22
C ASN A 105 -7.64 -6.10 8.39
N THR A 106 -6.36 -5.77 8.46
CA THR A 106 -5.77 -5.09 9.62
C THR A 106 -5.00 -3.86 9.20
N PHE A 107 -4.66 -3.02 10.18
CA PHE A 107 -3.85 -1.84 9.95
C PHE A 107 -2.95 -1.49 11.14
N ASN A 108 -1.84 -0.83 10.84
CA ASN A 108 -0.93 -0.20 11.77
C ASN A 108 -0.89 1.30 11.45
N PHE A 109 -0.74 2.15 12.47
CA PHE A 109 -0.66 3.58 12.23
C PHE A 109 0.18 4.34 13.27
N SER A 110 0.69 5.49 12.86
CA SER A 110 1.29 6.52 13.69
C SER A 110 0.88 7.89 13.15
N ASP A 111 1.42 8.99 13.69
CA ASP A 111 1.11 10.35 13.20
C ASP A 111 1.40 10.56 11.71
N ASN A 112 2.37 9.81 11.16
CA ASN A 112 2.90 9.98 9.81
C ASN A 112 2.82 8.75 8.92
N ILE A 113 2.37 7.60 9.43
CA ILE A 113 2.28 6.36 8.65
C ILE A 113 0.90 5.75 8.87
N PHE A 114 0.27 5.31 7.79
CA PHE A 114 -0.86 4.40 7.83
C PHE A 114 -0.56 3.20 6.93
N TYR A 115 -0.74 1.99 7.44
CA TYR A 115 -0.43 0.77 6.71
C TYR A 115 -1.54 -0.25 6.92
N SER A 116 -2.04 -0.83 5.85
CA SER A 116 -3.12 -1.81 5.88
C SER A 116 -2.77 -3.06 5.09
N GLU A 117 -3.22 -4.20 5.62
CA GLU A 117 -3.05 -5.52 5.02
C GLU A 117 -4.40 -6.17 4.79
N TYR A 118 -4.54 -6.83 3.63
CA TYR A 118 -5.72 -7.59 3.25
C TYR A 118 -5.32 -9.06 3.14
N THR A 119 -5.73 -9.85 4.11
CA THR A 119 -5.33 -11.25 4.22
C THR A 119 -6.53 -12.16 4.06
N LEU A 120 -6.46 -13.07 3.11
CA LEU A 120 -7.37 -14.19 2.99
C LEU A 120 -6.77 -15.37 3.77
N LYS A 121 -7.40 -15.80 4.86
CA LYS A 121 -6.80 -16.72 5.85
C LYS A 121 -6.25 -18.04 5.27
N GLU A 122 -6.85 -18.54 4.19
CA GLU A 122 -6.44 -19.79 3.55
C GLU A 122 -5.28 -19.62 2.55
N ILE A 123 -5.01 -18.38 2.10
CA ILE A 123 -4.04 -18.07 1.04
C ILE A 123 -2.86 -17.27 1.60
N GLY A 124 -3.15 -16.20 2.33
CA GLY A 124 -2.16 -15.25 2.83
C GLY A 124 -2.53 -13.80 2.50
N THR A 125 -1.58 -12.89 2.70
CA THR A 125 -1.77 -11.46 2.42
C THR A 125 -1.75 -11.20 0.92
N LEU A 126 -2.88 -10.73 0.40
CA LEU A 126 -3.09 -10.45 -1.02
C LEU A 126 -2.77 -9.00 -1.36
N THR A 127 -3.00 -8.08 -0.43
CA THR A 127 -2.76 -6.66 -0.68
C THR A 127 -2.17 -5.99 0.54
N MET A 128 -1.18 -5.12 0.31
CA MET A 128 -0.62 -4.24 1.32
C MET A 128 -0.60 -2.82 0.78
N LEU A 129 -1.18 -1.88 1.52
CA LEU A 129 -1.16 -0.45 1.18
C LEU A 129 -0.46 0.30 2.30
N GLY A 130 0.42 1.22 1.93
CA GLY A 130 1.14 2.05 2.89
C GLY A 130 1.18 3.50 2.45
N PHE A 131 0.86 4.37 3.40
CA PHE A 131 0.73 5.80 3.23
C PHE A 131 1.67 6.52 4.19
N GLU A 132 2.33 7.56 3.70
CA GLU A 132 3.15 8.46 4.51
C GLU A 132 2.58 9.87 4.46
N LYS A 133 2.68 10.59 5.59
CA LYS A 133 2.36 12.02 5.64
C LYS A 133 3.58 12.83 5.21
N ILE A 134 3.50 13.48 4.06
CA ILE A 134 4.56 14.28 3.45
C ILE A 134 4.06 15.71 3.35
N ASN A 135 4.78 16.66 3.97
CA ASN A 135 4.36 18.07 4.07
C ASN A 135 2.95 18.26 4.65
N GLY A 136 2.52 17.35 5.54
CA GLY A 136 1.19 17.40 6.17
C GLY A 136 0.09 16.67 5.41
N GLU A 137 0.35 16.17 4.20
CA GLU A 137 -0.63 15.48 3.36
C GLU A 137 -0.31 13.98 3.25
N TRP A 138 -1.35 13.15 3.30
CA TRP A 138 -1.22 11.71 3.15
C TRP A 138 -0.95 11.35 1.69
N ASN A 139 0.06 10.51 1.46
CA ASN A 139 0.46 10.06 0.14
C ASN A 139 0.65 8.56 0.12
N LEU A 140 0.17 7.88 -0.91
CA LEU A 140 0.48 6.48 -1.15
C LEU A 140 1.96 6.35 -1.51
N THR A 141 2.66 5.48 -0.79
CA THR A 141 4.10 5.24 -0.96
C THR A 141 4.46 3.75 -1.01
N LEU A 142 3.52 2.87 -0.69
CA LEU A 142 3.64 1.43 -0.82
C LEU A 142 2.34 0.85 -1.35
N TYR A 143 2.44 0.01 -2.37
CA TYR A 143 1.36 -0.81 -2.88
C TYR A 143 1.92 -2.17 -3.29
N ILE A 144 1.43 -3.22 -2.64
CA ILE A 144 1.77 -4.59 -2.99
C ILE A 144 0.46 -5.28 -3.29
N GLN A 145 0.38 -5.95 -4.43
CA GLN A 145 -0.71 -6.86 -4.75
C GLN A 145 -0.15 -8.19 -5.19
N ASN A 146 -0.69 -9.26 -4.63
CA ASN A 146 -0.35 -10.63 -4.98
C ASN A 146 -1.65 -11.35 -5.34
N ASP A 147 -1.90 -11.48 -6.64
CA ASP A 147 -3.10 -12.10 -7.21
C ASP A 147 -2.94 -13.62 -7.42
N CYS A 148 -1.91 -14.20 -6.80
CA CYS A 148 -1.61 -15.63 -6.75
C CYS A 148 -1.30 -16.01 -5.27
#